data_AF-A0A4S2H667-F1
#
_entry.id   AF-A0A4S2H667-F1
#
_cell.length_a   1.000
_cell.length_b   1.000
_cell.length_c   1.000
_cell.angle_alpha   90.00
_cell.angle_beta   90.00
_cell.angle_gamma   90.00
#
_symmetry.space_group_name_H-M   'P 1'
#
loop_
_entity.id
_entity.type
_entity.pdbx_description
1 polymer ?
#
loop_
_entity_poly.entity_id
_entity_poly.type
_entity_poly.pdbx_seq_one_letter_code
_entity_poly.pdbx_strand_id
1 'polypeptide(L)'
;MEECLEDARYGISKVKFMDNNWISGKVGNLRFQAKVYAEASKFGINSGNVSKLTVWQEHGPTAINYDRGWDVKPKNVEEEKIIDTILGFCSHVYDGIKDFM
;
A
#
# COMPACT_ATOMS: atom_id res chain seq x y z
N MET A 1 -4.60 -24.94 0.22
CA MET A 1 -3.19 -24.92 -0.25
C MET A 1 -2.97 -23.78 -1.23
N GLU A 2 -3.88 -23.58 -2.20
CA GLU A 2 -3.87 -22.44 -3.12
C GLU A 2 -4.09 -21.09 -2.40
N GLU A 3 -5.02 -21.06 -1.44
CA GLU A 3 -5.26 -19.90 -0.54
C GLU A 3 -4.00 -19.50 0.25
N CYS A 4 -3.31 -20.47 0.87
CA CYS A 4 -2.06 -20.20 1.60
C CYS A 4 -0.92 -19.66 0.70
N LEU A 5 -0.90 -20.04 -0.58
CA LEU A 5 0.06 -19.51 -1.56
C LEU A 5 -0.30 -18.07 -1.96
N GLU A 6 -1.59 -17.74 -1.97
CA GLU A 6 -2.07 -16.39 -2.26
C GLU A 6 -1.76 -15.42 -1.11
N ASP A 7 -1.97 -15.86 0.14
CA ASP A 7 -1.55 -15.12 1.34
C ASP A 7 -0.05 -14.88 1.37
N ALA A 8 0.76 -15.83 0.89
CA ALA A 8 2.21 -15.64 0.80
C ALA A 8 2.62 -14.63 -0.28
N ARG A 9 1.85 -14.52 -1.37
CA ARG A 9 2.13 -13.59 -2.49
C ARG A 9 1.69 -12.16 -2.19
N TYR A 10 0.56 -11.97 -1.53
CA TYR A 10 -0.01 -10.64 -1.26
C TYR A 10 -0.05 -10.27 0.22
N GLY A 11 0.40 -11.15 1.12
CA GLY A 11 0.40 -10.87 2.55
C GLY A 11 1.23 -9.66 2.92
N ILE A 12 0.62 -8.77 3.72
CA ILE A 12 1.29 -7.61 4.30
C ILE A 12 2.14 -8.05 5.49
N SER A 13 3.42 -7.65 5.52
CA SER A 13 4.34 -8.00 6.60
C SER A 13 5.37 -6.91 6.87
N LYS A 14 6.12 -7.03 7.98
CA LYS A 14 7.19 -6.09 8.38
C LYS A 14 6.74 -4.62 8.41
N VAL A 15 5.49 -4.38 8.81
CA VAL A 15 4.88 -3.06 8.87
C VAL A 15 5.60 -2.18 9.90
N LYS A 16 5.88 -0.94 9.52
CA LYS A 16 6.35 0.11 10.43
C LYS A 16 5.55 1.38 10.20
N PHE A 17 5.01 1.94 11.28
CA PHE A 17 4.44 3.27 11.33
C PHE A 17 5.56 4.27 11.60
N MET A 18 5.63 5.33 10.80
CA MET A 18 6.69 6.32 10.84
C MET A 18 6.07 7.71 11.01
N ASP A 19 6.92 8.69 11.33
CA ASP A 19 6.50 10.08 11.47
C ASP A 19 5.85 10.63 10.19
N ASN A 20 5.03 11.68 10.34
CA ASN A 20 4.32 12.34 9.23
C ASN A 20 3.39 11.42 8.42
N ASN A 21 2.74 10.46 9.11
CA ASN A 21 1.74 9.52 8.60
C ASN A 21 2.24 8.60 7.48
N TRP A 22 3.52 8.22 7.54
CA TRP A 22 4.06 7.24 6.62
C TRP A 22 3.96 5.83 7.19
N ILE A 23 3.60 4.88 6.32
CA ILE A 23 3.62 3.45 6.61
C ILE A 23 4.62 2.82 5.64
N SER A 24 5.49 1.96 6.14
CA SER A 24 6.34 1.10 5.31
C SER A 24 6.07 -0.37 5.61
N GLY A 25 6.28 -1.24 4.64
CA GLY A 25 6.09 -2.68 4.84
C GLY A 25 6.53 -3.50 3.63
N LYS A 26 6.16 -4.77 3.64
CA LYS A 26 6.27 -5.68 2.49
C LYS A 26 4.89 -6.20 2.10
N VAL A 27 4.72 -6.43 0.80
CA VAL A 27 3.60 -7.18 0.19
C VAL A 27 4.23 -8.33 -0.59
N GLY A 28 4.09 -9.55 -0.08
CA GLY A 28 4.93 -10.68 -0.51
C GLY A 28 6.42 -10.33 -0.44
N ASN A 29 7.10 -10.37 -1.59
CA ASN A 29 8.54 -10.05 -1.69
C ASN A 29 8.85 -8.58 -1.96
N LEU A 30 7.85 -7.77 -2.32
CA LEU A 30 8.00 -6.36 -2.63
C LEU A 30 8.01 -5.52 -1.37
N ARG A 31 8.70 -4.38 -1.41
CA ARG A 31 8.65 -3.34 -0.38
C ARG A 31 7.70 -2.24 -0.81
N PHE A 32 7.00 -1.64 0.15
CA PHE A 32 6.20 -0.46 -0.10
C PHE A 32 6.41 0.63 0.94
N GLN A 33 6.11 1.86 0.54
CA GLN A 33 5.91 3.01 1.40
C GLN A 33 4.66 3.75 0.95
N ALA A 34 3.77 4.04 1.90
CA ALA A 34 2.52 4.73 1.67
C ALA A 34 2.40 5.92 2.62
N LYS A 35 1.96 7.07 2.10
CA LYS A 35 1.58 8.22 2.94
C LYS A 35 0.06 8.21 3.09
N VAL A 36 -0.39 7.95 4.31
CA VAL A 36 -1.80 7.63 4.61
C VAL A 36 -2.39 8.72 5.51
N TYR A 37 -3.66 9.02 5.35
CA TYR A 37 -4.37 10.00 6.19
C TYR A 37 -5.60 9.36 6.83
N ALA A 38 -6.14 10.01 7.86
CA ALA A 38 -7.37 9.56 8.51
C ALA A 38 -8.60 9.66 7.59
N GLU A 39 -8.59 10.61 6.66
CA GLU A 39 -9.69 10.87 5.74
C GLU A 39 -9.27 10.67 4.28
N ALA A 40 -10.22 10.24 3.47
CA ALA A 40 -10.08 10.14 2.04
C ALA A 40 -10.02 11.53 1.39
N SER A 41 -9.35 11.67 0.25
CA SER A 41 -9.24 12.97 -0.43
C SER A 41 -9.08 12.84 -1.95
N LYS A 42 -9.32 13.94 -2.68
CA LYS A 42 -9.08 14.03 -4.13
C LYS A 42 -7.63 13.77 -4.56
N PHE A 43 -6.69 13.83 -3.62
CA PHE A 43 -5.27 13.54 -3.87
C PHE A 43 -4.92 12.07 -3.66
N GLY A 44 -5.81 11.31 -3.02
CA GLY A 44 -5.65 9.90 -2.77
C GLY A 44 -5.82 9.06 -4.03
N ILE A 45 -5.14 7.91 -4.07
CA ILE A 45 -5.39 6.90 -5.10
C ILE A 45 -6.86 6.48 -5.01
N ASN A 46 -7.56 6.49 -6.14
CA ASN A 46 -9.01 6.23 -6.22
C ASN A 46 -9.85 7.13 -5.28
N SER A 47 -9.39 8.36 -5.05
CA SER A 47 -9.97 9.29 -4.07
C SER A 47 -9.99 8.76 -2.63
N GLY A 48 -9.14 7.78 -2.31
CA GLY A 48 -9.00 7.19 -0.98
C GLY A 48 -8.07 7.99 -0.04
N ASN A 49 -7.55 7.34 0.99
CA ASN A 49 -6.74 7.96 2.05
C ASN A 49 -5.21 7.87 1.84
N VAL A 50 -4.76 7.18 0.79
CA VAL A 50 -3.34 7.05 0.45
C VAL A 50 -2.96 8.09 -0.61
N SER A 51 -2.22 9.13 -0.22
CA SER A 51 -1.86 10.23 -1.12
C SER A 51 -0.54 10.01 -1.87
N LYS A 52 0.30 9.08 -1.40
CA LYS A 52 1.56 8.68 -2.05
C LYS A 52 1.77 7.19 -1.87
N LEU A 53 2.27 6.51 -2.90
CA LEU A 53 2.62 5.10 -2.85
C LEU A 53 3.85 4.83 -3.71
N THR A 54 4.85 4.16 -3.15
CA THR A 54 5.98 3.60 -3.91
C THR A 54 6.06 2.11 -3.61
N VAL A 55 6.22 1.29 -4.65
CA VAL A 55 6.45 -0.16 -4.53
C VAL A 55 7.70 -0.54 -5.32
N TRP A 56 8.61 -1.31 -4.70
CA TRP A 56 9.87 -1.69 -5.33
C TRP A 56 10.36 -3.06 -4.88
N GLN A 57 11.22 -3.65 -5.72
CA GLN A 57 11.92 -4.90 -5.40
C GLN A 57 13.03 -4.64 -4.37
N GLU A 58 13.30 -5.60 -3.49
CA GLU A 58 14.30 -5.44 -2.41
C GLU A 58 15.68 -4.99 -2.90
N HIS A 59 16.08 -5.45 -4.08
CA HIS A 59 17.32 -5.05 -4.76
C HIS A 59 17.07 -4.70 -6.23
N GLY A 60 16.01 -3.94 -6.53
CA GLY A 60 15.65 -3.60 -7.91
C GLY A 60 14.96 -2.25 -8.06
N PRO A 61 14.54 -1.92 -9.30
CA PRO A 61 13.92 -0.63 -9.59
C PRO A 61 12.54 -0.49 -8.94
N THR A 62 12.10 0.76 -8.85
CA THR A 62 10.70 1.08 -8.52
C THR A 62 9.78 0.50 -9.58
N ALA A 63 8.83 -0.33 -9.15
CA ALA A 63 7.83 -0.95 -10.01
C ALA A 63 6.61 -0.04 -10.19
N ILE A 64 6.18 0.62 -9.11
CA ILE A 64 4.98 1.45 -9.05
C ILE A 64 5.30 2.71 -8.26
N ASN A 65 4.87 3.86 -8.76
CA ASN A 65 4.99 5.12 -8.04
C ASN A 65 3.81 6.05 -8.31
N TYR A 66 3.26 6.59 -7.24
CA TYR A 66 2.20 7.57 -7.22
C TYR A 66 2.58 8.69 -6.23
N ASP A 67 2.66 9.92 -6.71
CA ASP A 67 2.76 11.13 -5.88
C ASP A 67 1.66 12.11 -6.29
N ARG A 68 0.43 11.82 -5.86
CA ARG A 68 -0.79 12.61 -6.18
C ARG A 68 -1.05 12.70 -7.69
N GLY A 69 -0.65 11.64 -8.38
CA GLY A 69 -0.61 11.45 -9.82
C GLY A 69 0.29 10.24 -10.09
N TRP A 70 0.00 9.48 -11.14
CA TRP A 70 0.78 8.29 -11.47
C TRP A 70 2.07 8.68 -12.19
N ASP A 71 3.22 8.45 -11.55
CA ASP A 71 4.53 8.53 -12.21
C ASP A 71 4.85 7.21 -12.92
N VAL A 72 4.56 6.08 -12.25
CA VAL A 72 4.65 4.73 -12.80
C VAL A 72 3.40 3.96 -12.42
N LYS A 73 2.54 3.69 -13.42
CA LYS A 73 1.29 2.94 -13.26
C LYS A 73 1.54 1.43 -13.16
N PRO A 74 0.65 0.68 -12.49
CA PRO A 74 0.63 -0.77 -12.63
C PRO A 74 0.43 -1.14 -14.11
N LYS A 75 1.09 -2.21 -14.55
CA LYS A 75 1.13 -2.62 -15.96
C LYS A 75 0.32 -3.88 -16.23
N ASN A 76 -0.09 -4.60 -15.19
CA ASN A 76 -0.77 -5.88 -15.28
C ASN A 76 -1.64 -6.10 -14.03
N VAL A 77 -2.52 -7.11 -14.11
CA VAL A 77 -3.47 -7.48 -13.05
C VAL A 77 -2.77 -7.82 -11.73
N GLU A 78 -1.55 -8.37 -11.78
CA GLU A 78 -0.76 -8.69 -10.59
C GLU A 78 -0.37 -7.42 -9.83
N GLU A 79 0.14 -6.42 -10.54
CA GLU A 79 0.52 -5.13 -9.98
C GLU A 79 -0.70 -4.33 -9.47
N GLU A 80 -1.84 -4.42 -10.15
CA GLU A 80 -3.11 -3.85 -9.68
C GLU A 80 -3.54 -4.48 -8.36
N LYS A 81 -3.50 -5.81 -8.26
CA LYS A 81 -3.85 -6.54 -7.04
C LYS A 81 -2.92 -6.24 -5.86
N ILE A 82 -1.63 -6.01 -6.14
CA ILE A 82 -0.66 -5.54 -5.15
C ILE A 82 -1.07 -4.17 -4.60
N ILE A 83 -1.44 -3.23 -5.48
CA ILE A 83 -1.92 -1.91 -5.05
C ILE A 83 -3.18 -2.06 -4.20
N ASP A 84 -4.18 -2.79 -4.67
CA ASP A 84 -5.45 -2.97 -3.97
C ASP A 84 -5.24 -3.57 -2.58
N THR A 85 -4.32 -4.53 -2.45
CA THR A 85 -3.97 -5.13 -1.16
C THR A 85 -3.36 -4.11 -0.20
N ILE A 86 -2.44 -3.26 -0.67
CA ILE A 86 -1.85 -2.20 0.14
C ILE A 86 -2.91 -1.16 0.54
N LEU A 87 -3.77 -0.76 -0.40
CA LEU A 87 -4.83 0.23 -0.14
C LEU A 87 -5.85 -0.29 0.89
N GLY A 88 -6.30 -1.54 0.76
CA GLY A 88 -7.19 -2.17 1.73
C GLY A 88 -6.57 -2.20 3.14
N PHE A 89 -5.30 -2.60 3.24
CA PHE A 89 -4.57 -2.54 4.49
C PHE A 89 -4.50 -1.11 5.08
N CYS A 90 -4.14 -0.11 4.27
CA CYS A 90 -4.02 1.28 4.71
C CYS A 90 -5.36 1.91 5.13
N SER A 91 -6.48 1.49 4.55
CA SER A 91 -7.81 1.92 4.98
C SER A 91 -8.11 1.42 6.39
N HIS A 92 -7.88 0.12 6.64
CA HIS A 92 -8.22 -0.52 7.91
C HIS A 92 -7.32 -0.13 9.09
N VAL A 93 -6.09 0.31 8.83
CA VAL A 93 -5.19 0.85 9.88
C VAL A 93 -5.88 1.96 10.69
N TYR A 94 -6.68 2.82 10.05
CA TYR A 94 -7.37 3.91 10.74
C TYR A 94 -8.77 3.54 11.24
N ASP A 95 -9.41 2.54 10.65
CA ASP A 95 -10.67 2.00 11.18
C ASP A 95 -10.45 1.45 12.60
N GLY A 96 -9.33 0.74 12.82
CA GLY A 96 -8.97 0.21 14.13
C GLY A 96 -8.51 1.25 15.16
N ILE A 97 -8.23 2.51 14.77
CA ILE A 97 -7.93 3.61 15.72
C ILE A 97 -9.22 4.31 16.16
N LYS A 98 -10.27 4.33 15.31
CA LYS A 98 -11.57 4.90 15.66
C LYS A 98 -12.30 4.12 16.77
N ASP A 99 -12.02 2.83 16.92
CA ASP A 99 -12.59 2.02 18.00
C ASP A 99 -11.96 2.31 19.38
N PHE A 100 -10.87 3.08 19.45
CA PHE A 100 -10.19 3.47 20.69
C PHE A 100 -10.22 4.98 20.99
N MET A 101 -10.97 5.78 20.20
CA MET A 101 -11.21 7.21 20.43
C MET A 101 -12.66 7.52 20.74
#